data_AF-A0A1C6APS6-F1
#
_entry.id   AF-A0A1C6APS6-F1
#
_cell.length_a   1.000
_cell.length_b   1.000
_cell.length_c   1.000
_cell.angle_alpha   90.00
_cell.angle_beta   90.00
_cell.angle_gamma   90.00
#
_symmetry.space_group_name_H-M   'P 1'
#
loop_
_entity.id
_entity.type
_entity.pdbx_description
1 polymer ?
#
loop_
_entity_poly.entity_id
_entity_poly.type
_entity_poly.pdbx_seq_one_letter_code
_entity_poly.pdbx_strand_id
1 'polypeptide(L)'
;MDFFSSPNRFVPGIRSRMAGRHPEFTRIVFHGLRHSSATYQLMISGGDVKAVQGTTGHATADMLVNTYAHIQQSSRVELGKKFEEGFYAKQESPSPQAMPAAGEPTISMTALLELLKNADPEVKAQLRLALLT
;
A
#
# COMPACT_ATOMS: atom_id res chain seq x y z
N MET A 1 -38.93 17.83 -11.11
CA MET A 1 -37.92 17.76 -12.19
C MET A 1 -37.38 16.34 -12.13
N ASP A 2 -38.06 15.41 -12.80
CA ASP A 2 -37.90 13.98 -12.53
C ASP A 2 -37.53 13.26 -13.82
N PHE A 3 -36.25 13.38 -14.18
CA PHE A 3 -35.67 12.79 -15.39
C PHE A 3 -35.27 11.30 -15.22
N PHE A 4 -35.45 10.73 -14.02
CA PHE A 4 -34.86 9.43 -13.64
C PHE A 4 -35.84 8.25 -13.55
N SER A 5 -37.10 8.39 -13.98
CA SER A 5 -38.12 7.35 -13.79
C SER A 5 -38.73 6.82 -15.10
N SER A 6 -37.89 6.46 -16.09
CA SER A 6 -38.38 5.75 -17.28
C SER A 6 -37.36 4.76 -17.83
N PRO A 7 -37.59 3.43 -17.71
CA PRO A 7 -36.59 2.41 -18.01
C PRO A 7 -36.37 2.13 -19.51
N ASN A 8 -37.06 2.83 -20.44
CA ASN A 8 -37.15 2.36 -21.83
C ASN A 8 -37.09 3.43 -22.94
N ARG A 9 -36.49 4.61 -22.71
CA ARG A 9 -36.29 5.59 -23.79
C ARG A 9 -34.84 5.62 -24.26
N PHE A 10 -34.43 4.57 -24.97
CA PHE A 10 -33.24 4.66 -25.82
C PHE A 10 -33.59 5.55 -27.00
N VAL A 11 -32.84 6.63 -27.23
CA VAL A 11 -33.06 7.51 -28.39
C VAL A 11 -32.91 6.65 -29.66
N PRO A 12 -33.93 6.55 -30.53
CA PRO A 12 -33.97 5.56 -31.62
C PRO A 12 -32.72 5.54 -32.52
N GLY A 13 -32.07 6.69 -32.71
CA GLY A 13 -30.89 6.83 -33.58
C GLY A 13 -29.56 6.26 -33.04
N ILE A 14 -29.42 6.02 -31.73
CA ILE A 14 -28.17 5.45 -31.19
C ILE A 14 -28.17 3.92 -31.34
N ARG A 15 -29.32 3.27 -31.19
CA ARG A 15 -29.43 1.80 -31.20
C ARG A 15 -29.10 1.24 -32.57
N SER A 16 -29.66 1.82 -33.62
CA SER A 16 -29.41 1.39 -35.01
C SER A 16 -27.95 1.58 -35.43
N ARG A 17 -27.25 2.60 -34.91
CA ARG A 17 -25.83 2.86 -35.25
C ARG A 17 -24.85 1.94 -34.54
N MET A 18 -25.16 1.47 -33.33
CA MET A 18 -24.36 0.48 -32.60
C MET A 18 -24.58 -0.93 -33.17
N ALA A 19 -25.84 -1.33 -33.38
CA ALA A 19 -26.17 -2.67 -33.85
C ALA A 19 -25.58 -3.00 -35.23
N GLY A 20 -25.41 -2.00 -36.10
CA GLY A 20 -24.78 -2.19 -37.42
C GLY A 20 -23.25 -2.29 -37.42
N ARG A 21 -22.58 -1.83 -36.36
CA ARG A 21 -21.09 -1.86 -36.24
C ARG A 21 -20.58 -2.93 -35.29
N HIS A 22 -21.36 -3.26 -34.27
CA HIS A 22 -21.03 -4.23 -33.23
C HIS A 22 -22.21 -5.17 -32.99
N PRO A 23 -22.43 -6.15 -33.90
CA PRO A 23 -23.53 -7.11 -33.78
C PRO A 23 -23.43 -7.98 -32.51
N GLU A 24 -22.23 -8.13 -31.95
CA GLU A 24 -21.97 -8.85 -30.70
C GLU A 24 -22.62 -8.21 -29.47
N PHE A 25 -22.91 -6.90 -29.50
CA PHE A 25 -23.49 -6.19 -28.37
C PHE A 25 -24.98 -5.88 -28.58
N THR A 26 -25.78 -6.95 -28.62
CA THR A 26 -27.21 -6.92 -28.97
C THR A 26 -28.11 -6.21 -27.95
N ARG A 27 -27.61 -5.95 -26.73
CA ARG A 27 -28.40 -5.39 -25.62
C ARG A 27 -27.61 -4.36 -24.80
N ILE A 28 -27.08 -3.32 -25.45
CA ILE A 28 -26.51 -2.15 -24.75
C ILE A 28 -27.64 -1.22 -24.31
N VAL A 29 -27.73 -0.97 -23.00
CA VAL A 29 -28.62 0.04 -22.40
C VAL A 29 -27.81 0.98 -21.52
N PHE A 30 -28.30 2.20 -21.29
CA PHE A 30 -27.61 3.21 -20.48
C PHE A 30 -27.26 2.72 -19.08
N HIS A 31 -28.13 1.92 -18.47
CA HIS A 31 -27.85 1.32 -17.17
C HIS A 31 -26.62 0.41 -17.18
N GLY A 32 -26.46 -0.41 -18.23
CA GLY A 32 -25.28 -1.26 -18.42
C GLY A 32 -24.00 -0.45 -18.67
N LEU A 33 -24.09 0.64 -19.43
CA LEU A 33 -22.96 1.56 -19.63
C LEU A 33 -22.53 2.23 -18.32
N ARG A 34 -23.49 2.67 -17.49
CA ARG A 34 -23.20 3.21 -16.14
C ARG A 34 -22.54 2.15 -15.26
N HIS A 35 -22.96 0.90 -15.39
CA HIS A 35 -22.37 -0.21 -14.63
C HIS A 35 -20.92 -0.44 -15.04
N SER A 36 -20.67 -0.60 -16.34
CA SER A 36 -19.32 -0.79 -16.88
C SER A 36 -18.41 0.41 -16.59
N SER A 37 -18.92 1.64 -16.68
CA SER A 37 -18.11 2.84 -16.38
C SER A 37 -17.72 2.92 -14.91
N ALA A 38 -18.60 2.55 -13.98
CA ALA A 38 -18.27 2.49 -12.55
C ALA A 38 -17.22 1.41 -12.27
N THR A 39 -17.35 0.23 -12.89
CA THR A 39 -16.34 -0.85 -12.82
C THR A 39 -14.96 -0.36 -13.27
N TYR A 40 -14.88 0.27 -14.45
CA TYR A 40 -13.60 0.78 -14.96
C TYR A 40 -12.99 1.85 -14.06
N GLN A 41 -13.81 2.76 -13.55
CA GLN A 41 -13.33 3.81 -12.64
C GLN A 41 -12.75 3.24 -11.35
N LEU A 42 -13.32 2.15 -10.81
CA LEU A 42 -12.74 1.44 -9.67
C LEU A 42 -11.42 0.76 -10.00
N MET A 43 -11.30 0.16 -11.19
CA MET A 43 -10.07 -0.49 -11.62
C MET A 43 -8.93 0.52 -11.77
N ILE A 44 -9.15 1.62 -12.48
CA ILE A 44 -8.10 2.62 -12.74
C ILE A 44 -7.72 3.44 -11.49
N SER A 45 -8.64 3.59 -10.53
CA SER A 45 -8.35 4.27 -9.26
C SER A 45 -7.67 3.38 -8.22
N GLY A 46 -7.42 2.10 -8.54
CA GLY A 46 -6.92 1.14 -7.56
C GLY A 46 -7.91 0.86 -6.43
N GLY A 47 -9.20 1.11 -6.67
CA GLY A 47 -10.26 0.88 -5.71
C GLY A 47 -10.62 2.07 -4.80
N ASP A 48 -10.35 3.31 -5.20
CA ASP A 48 -10.80 4.51 -4.47
C ASP A 48 -12.32 4.69 -4.60
N VAL A 49 -13.06 4.05 -3.69
CA VAL A 49 -14.51 4.08 -3.66
C VAL A 49 -15.06 5.49 -3.49
N LYS A 50 -14.37 6.39 -2.79
CA LYS A 50 -14.85 7.76 -2.54
C LYS A 50 -14.71 8.63 -3.78
N ALA A 51 -13.60 8.54 -4.48
CA ALA A 51 -13.44 9.23 -5.77
C ALA A 51 -14.49 8.76 -6.78
N VAL A 52 -14.72 7.44 -6.88
CA VAL A 52 -15.70 6.88 -7.82
C VAL A 52 -17.15 7.15 -7.39
N GLN A 53 -17.43 7.33 -6.10
CA GLN A 53 -18.75 7.72 -5.63
C GLN A 53 -19.17 9.09 -6.22
N GLY A 54 -18.28 10.08 -6.13
CA GLY A 54 -18.54 11.43 -6.63
C GLY A 54 -18.81 11.45 -8.13
N THR A 55 -18.04 10.69 -8.92
CA THR A 55 -18.19 10.64 -10.38
C THR A 55 -19.41 9.84 -10.84
N THR A 56 -19.81 8.82 -10.09
CA THR A 56 -20.99 8.00 -10.42
C THR A 56 -22.30 8.57 -9.87
N GLY A 57 -22.23 9.54 -8.96
CA GLY A 57 -23.39 10.18 -8.34
C GLY A 57 -24.16 9.25 -7.39
N HIS A 58 -23.50 8.24 -6.80
CA HIS A 58 -24.13 7.42 -5.76
C HIS A 58 -24.28 8.20 -4.46
N ALA A 59 -25.47 8.16 -3.86
CA ALA A 59 -25.76 8.85 -2.60
C ALA A 59 -24.90 8.34 -1.44
N THR A 60 -24.46 7.07 -1.48
CA THR A 60 -23.58 6.46 -0.48
C THR A 60 -22.52 5.58 -1.16
N ALA A 61 -21.34 5.51 -0.55
CA ALA A 61 -20.27 4.61 -0.96
C ALA A 61 -20.68 3.13 -0.85
N ASP A 62 -21.58 2.80 0.09
CA ASP A 62 -22.08 1.42 0.29
C ASP A 62 -22.76 0.85 -0.96
N MET A 63 -23.47 1.67 -1.75
CA MET A 63 -24.05 1.21 -3.00
C MET A 63 -22.97 0.79 -4.01
N LEU A 64 -21.81 1.45 -4.01
CA LEU A 64 -20.67 1.10 -4.85
C LEU A 64 -19.95 -0.15 -4.34
N VAL A 65 -19.72 -0.23 -3.02
CA VAL A 65 -19.07 -1.41 -2.43
C VAL A 65 -19.94 -2.66 -2.64
N ASN A 66 -21.23 -2.58 -2.38
CA ASN A 66 -22.15 -3.74 -2.52
C ASN A 66 -22.26 -4.24 -3.96
N THR A 67 -22.18 -3.34 -4.94
CA THR A 67 -22.33 -3.70 -6.36
C THR A 67 -20.99 -4.09 -7.01
N TYR A 68 -19.86 -3.52 -6.59
CA TYR A 68 -18.59 -3.62 -7.31
C TYR A 68 -17.40 -4.14 -6.49
N ALA A 69 -17.55 -4.45 -5.19
CA ALA A 69 -16.44 -4.94 -4.37
C ALA A 69 -15.75 -6.20 -4.91
N HIS A 70 -16.46 -7.01 -5.70
CA HIS A 70 -15.91 -8.21 -6.35
C HIS A 70 -14.76 -7.90 -7.32
N ILE A 71 -14.69 -6.67 -7.86
CA ILE A 71 -13.64 -6.24 -8.79
C ILE A 71 -12.32 -5.97 -8.08
N GLN A 72 -12.33 -5.66 -6.78
CA GLN A 72 -11.13 -5.30 -6.01
C GLN A 72 -10.34 -6.50 -5.48
N GLN A 73 -10.69 -7.73 -5.89
CA GLN A 73 -10.10 -8.94 -5.32
C GLN A 73 -8.58 -9.02 -5.53
N SER A 74 -8.08 -8.66 -6.71
CA SER A 74 -6.63 -8.61 -6.99
C SER A 74 -5.93 -7.56 -6.13
N SER A 75 -6.50 -6.36 -6.03
CA SER A 75 -5.97 -5.29 -5.19
C SER A 75 -5.89 -5.69 -3.71
N ARG A 76 -6.84 -6.49 -3.21
CA ARG A 76 -6.82 -7.03 -1.83
C ARG A 76 -5.63 -7.96 -1.61
N VAL A 77 -5.38 -8.88 -2.56
CA VAL A 77 -4.26 -9.83 -2.47
C VAL A 77 -2.91 -9.10 -2.57
N GLU A 78 -2.78 -8.17 -3.52
CA GLU A 78 -1.59 -7.35 -3.66
C GLU A 78 -1.32 -6.47 -2.44
N LEU A 79 -2.36 -5.91 -1.83
CA LEU A 79 -2.23 -5.14 -0.59
C LEU A 79 -1.73 -6.00 0.56
N GLY A 80 -2.25 -7.22 0.71
CA GLY A 80 -1.77 -8.19 1.70
C GLY A 80 -0.28 -8.51 1.50
N LYS A 81 0.14 -8.74 0.25
CA LYS A 81 1.55 -8.97 -0.08
C LYS A 81 2.43 -7.75 0.23
N LYS A 82 2.01 -6.54 -0.14
CA LYS A 82 2.73 -5.29 0.17
C LYS A 82 2.83 -5.05 1.67
N PHE A 83 1.79 -5.40 2.43
CA PHE A 83 1.81 -5.30 3.88
C PHE A 83 2.78 -6.31 4.49
N GLU A 84 2.75 -7.56 4.04
CA GLU A 84 3.71 -8.60 4.45
C GLU A 84 5.16 -8.15 4.18
N GLU A 85 5.43 -7.67 2.96
CA GLU A 85 6.74 -7.15 2.58
C GLU A 85 7.12 -5.87 3.32
N GLY A 86 6.18 -4.96 3.60
CA GLY A 86 6.49 -3.69 4.27
C GLY A 86 6.63 -3.81 5.79
N PHE A 87 5.88 -4.72 6.40
CA PHE A 87 5.77 -4.87 7.85
C PHE A 87 6.64 -6.01 8.38
N TYR A 88 6.72 -7.13 7.65
CA TYR A 88 7.44 -8.33 8.06
C TYR A 88 8.70 -8.61 7.26
N ALA A 89 9.01 -7.87 6.18
CA ALA A 89 10.36 -7.97 5.63
C ALA A 89 11.34 -7.51 6.70
N LYS A 90 12.06 -8.49 7.23
CA LYS A 90 13.20 -8.29 8.13
C LYS A 90 14.10 -7.31 7.42
N GLN A 91 14.19 -6.07 7.93
CA GLN A 91 15.21 -5.14 7.49
C GLN A 91 16.55 -5.83 7.73
N GLU A 92 17.16 -6.39 6.69
CA GLU A 92 18.60 -6.66 6.65
C GLU A 92 19.32 -5.33 6.42
N SER A 93 19.04 -4.37 7.28
CA SER A 93 19.82 -3.16 7.46
C SER A 93 19.83 -2.89 8.96
N PRO A 94 21.00 -2.59 9.53
CA PRO A 94 21.16 -2.48 10.96
C PRO A 94 20.20 -1.41 11.47
N SER A 95 19.51 -1.75 12.56
CA SER A 95 18.60 -0.88 13.29
C SER A 95 19.08 0.58 13.29
N PRO A 96 18.26 1.57 12.91
CA PRO A 96 18.54 2.99 13.17
C PRO A 96 18.55 3.34 14.65
N GLN A 97 18.31 2.38 15.55
CA GLN A 97 18.61 2.51 16.97
C GLN A 97 20.12 2.37 17.26
N ALA A 98 20.89 3.23 16.60
CA ALA A 98 22.06 3.81 17.22
C ALA A 98 21.73 5.29 17.41
N MET A 99 20.87 5.60 18.38
CA MET A 99 21.26 6.71 19.24
C MET A 99 22.55 6.22 19.91
N PRO A 100 23.71 6.85 19.68
CA PRO A 100 24.76 6.71 20.65
C PRO A 100 24.15 7.31 21.91
N ALA A 101 23.82 6.45 22.88
CA ALA A 101 23.66 6.90 24.25
C ALA A 101 24.96 7.64 24.57
N ALA A 102 24.89 8.97 24.55
CA ALA A 102 25.95 9.82 25.01
C ALA A 102 26.24 9.41 26.45
N GLY A 103 27.36 8.73 26.69
CA GLY A 103 27.76 8.45 28.06
C GLY A 103 28.76 7.32 28.33
N GLU A 104 29.03 6.39 27.41
CA GLU A 104 30.03 5.35 27.69
C GLU A 104 31.16 5.37 26.67
N PRO A 105 32.44 5.50 27.11
CA PRO A 105 33.56 5.21 26.23
C PRO A 105 33.59 3.70 26.03
N THR A 106 32.83 3.20 25.05
CA THR A 106 32.97 1.84 24.55
C THR A 106 34.29 1.75 23.81
N ILE A 107 35.38 1.74 24.56
CA ILE A 107 36.70 1.35 24.06
C ILE A 107 36.54 -0.13 23.73
N SER A 108 36.51 -0.44 22.43
CA SER A 108 36.54 -1.83 21.95
C SER A 108 37.66 -2.59 22.66
N MET A 109 37.41 -3.84 23.06
CA MET A 109 38.39 -4.70 23.75
C MET A 109 39.74 -4.73 23.03
N THR A 110 39.73 -4.63 21.70
CA THR A 110 40.94 -4.53 20.87
C THR A 110 41.71 -3.22 21.05
N ALA A 111 41.02 -2.08 21.10
CA ALA A 111 41.64 -0.77 21.33
C ALA A 111 42.22 -0.66 22.75
N LEU A 112 41.57 -1.31 23.72
CA LEU A 112 42.05 -1.38 25.10
C LEU A 112 43.35 -2.20 25.20
N LEU A 113 43.45 -3.30 24.44
CA LEU A 113 44.67 -4.11 24.33
C LEU A 113 45.81 -3.38 23.61
N GLU A 114 45.53 -2.57 22.59
CA GLU A 114 46.55 -1.76 21.91
C GLU A 114 47.07 -0.60 22.77
N LEU A 115 46.19 0.07 23.50
CA LEU A 115 46.60 1.06 24.50
C LEU A 115 47.45 0.41 25.60
N LEU A 116 47.07 -0.78 26.05
CA LEU A 116 47.86 -1.52 27.03
C LEU A 116 49.24 -1.90 26.49
N LYS A 117 49.37 -2.29 25.21
CA LYS A 117 50.69 -2.64 24.64
C LYS A 117 51.68 -1.49 24.76
N ASN A 118 51.22 -0.26 24.50
CA ASN A 118 52.03 0.97 24.53
C ASN A 118 52.14 1.62 25.93
N ALA A 119 51.39 1.13 26.93
CA ALA A 119 51.41 1.69 28.28
C ALA A 119 52.66 1.30 29.09
N ASP A 120 53.02 2.19 30.02
CA ASP A 120 54.14 2.08 30.94
C ASP A 120 54.07 0.76 31.76
N PRO A 121 55.20 0.07 32.00
CA PRO A 121 55.22 -1.21 32.73
C PRO A 121 54.58 -1.15 34.12
N GLU A 122 54.58 0.02 34.76
CA GLU A 122 53.96 0.22 36.08
C GLU A 122 52.43 0.06 36.04
N VAL A 123 51.77 0.60 35.01
CA VAL A 123 50.30 0.51 34.83
C VAL A 123 49.87 -0.92 34.53
N LYS A 124 50.70 -1.68 33.79
CA LYS A 124 50.48 -3.11 33.55
C LYS A 124 50.56 -3.94 34.83
N ALA A 125 51.48 -3.57 35.74
CA ALA A 125 51.66 -4.26 37.01
C ALA A 125 50.48 -4.01 37.97
N GLN A 126 50.00 -2.77 38.04
CA GLN A 126 48.84 -2.41 38.86
C GLN A 126 47.56 -3.11 38.39
N LEU A 127 47.33 -3.19 37.07
CA LEU A 127 46.17 -3.91 36.53
C LEU A 127 46.23 -5.42 36.83
N ARG A 128 47.42 -6.03 36.74
CA ARG A 128 47.61 -7.44 37.13
C ARG A 128 47.28 -7.67 38.60
N LEU A 129 47.70 -6.77 39.49
CA LEU A 129 47.40 -6.88 40.92
C LEU A 129 45.88 -6.75 41.19
N ALA A 130 45.22 -5.81 40.53
CA ALA A 130 43.78 -5.59 40.65
C ALA A 130 42.92 -6.75 40.11
N LEU A 131 43.43 -7.53 39.14
CA LEU A 131 42.76 -8.71 38.58
C LEU A 131 43.02 -10.00 39.38
N LEU A 132 43.97 -9.99 40.32
CA LEU A 132 44.30 -11.13 41.18
C LEU A 132 43.65 -11.07 42.58
N THR A 133 42.86 -10.04 42.87
CA THR A 133 42.06 -9.88 44.10
C THR A 133 40.59 -10.18 43.79
#